data_AF-A0A842LZV6-F1
#
_entry.id   AF-A0A842LZV6-F1
#
_cell.length_a   1.000
_cell.length_b   1.000
_cell.length_c   1.000
_cell.angle_alpha   90.00
_cell.angle_beta   90.00
_cell.angle_gamma   90.00
#
_symmetry.space_group_name_H-M   'P 1'
#
loop_
_entity.id
_entity.type
_entity.pdbx_description
1 polymer ?
#
loop_
_entity_poly.entity_id
_entity_poly.type
_entity_poly.pdbx_seq_one_letter_code
_entity_poly.pdbx_strand_id
1 'polypeptide(L)'
;MESPRDIIITAVREAARKTNPAFENILETHLEKKLGKGFEIAYEDPAKFKEGLRDLFGEYSARFFEILVINEVVEKLKLTEKPETLEELVSLLSWWKT
;
A
#
# COMPACT_ATOMS: atom_id res chain seq x y z
N MET A 1 -0.05 -19.72 4.25
CA MET A 1 -0.28 -18.64 3.27
C MET A 1 -0.55 -17.36 4.03
N GLU A 2 0.17 -16.30 3.72
CA GLU A 2 -0.11 -14.95 4.24
C GLU A 2 -1.55 -14.54 3.85
N SER A 3 -2.22 -13.77 4.70
CA SER A 3 -3.54 -13.24 4.35
C SER A 3 -3.41 -12.12 3.29
N PRO A 4 -4.45 -11.85 2.48
CA PRO A 4 -4.47 -10.69 1.59
C PRO A 4 -4.07 -9.37 2.28
N ARG A 5 -4.53 -9.20 3.52
CA ARG A 5 -4.16 -8.07 4.38
C ARG A 5 -2.65 -8.01 4.64
N ASP A 6 -2.05 -9.13 5.06
CA ASP A 6 -0.62 -9.18 5.37
C ASP A 6 0.22 -8.93 4.11
N ILE A 7 -0.20 -9.44 2.96
CA ILE A 7 0.47 -9.21 1.67
C ILE A 7 0.54 -7.71 1.36
N ILE A 8 -0.59 -6.99 1.50
CA ILE A 8 -0.63 -5.53 1.27
C ILE A 8 0.25 -4.79 2.29
N ILE A 9 0.14 -5.11 3.57
CA ILE A 9 0.93 -4.43 4.61
C ILE A 9 2.42 -4.63 4.37
N THR A 10 2.85 -5.86 4.05
CA THR A 10 4.24 -6.14 3.71
C THR A 10 4.69 -5.38 2.47
N ALA A 11 3.88 -5.33 1.42
CA ALA A 11 4.21 -4.58 0.20
C ALA A 11 4.37 -3.07 0.47
N VAL A 12 3.51 -2.48 1.29
CA VAL A 12 3.65 -1.07 1.71
C VAL A 12 4.95 -0.84 2.46
N ARG A 13 5.30 -1.71 3.42
CA ARG A 13 6.56 -1.61 4.16
C ARG A 13 7.78 -1.73 3.24
N GLU A 14 7.77 -2.70 2.33
CA GLU A 14 8.88 -2.90 1.39
C GLU A 14 9.03 -1.73 0.41
N ALA A 15 7.93 -1.24 -0.17
CA ALA A 15 7.94 -0.04 -1.02
C ALA A 15 8.49 1.18 -0.26
N ALA A 16 8.09 1.35 1.01
CA ALA A 16 8.57 2.43 1.86
C ALA A 16 10.08 2.32 2.16
N ARG A 17 10.55 1.14 2.58
CA ARG A 17 11.97 0.88 2.85
C ARG A 17 12.86 1.08 1.63
N LYS A 18 12.42 0.59 0.47
CA LYS A 18 13.12 0.74 -0.81
C LYS A 18 13.24 2.20 -1.24
N THR A 19 12.25 3.03 -0.91
CA THR A 19 12.31 4.48 -1.14
C THR A 19 13.35 5.13 -0.23
N ASN A 20 13.25 4.92 1.08
CA ASN A 20 14.24 5.32 2.07
C ASN A 20 13.95 4.60 3.41
N PRO A 21 14.93 4.04 4.12
CA PRO A 21 14.68 3.37 5.41
C PRO A 21 13.94 4.23 6.45
N ALA A 22 14.16 5.55 6.47
CA ALA A 22 13.46 6.46 7.37
C ALA A 22 12.00 6.72 6.95
N PHE A 23 11.68 6.52 5.68
CA PHE A 23 10.35 6.82 5.12
C PHE A 23 9.26 5.89 5.66
N GLU A 24 9.58 4.61 5.93
CA GLU A 24 8.64 3.69 6.58
C GLU A 24 8.13 4.28 7.91
N ASN A 25 9.04 4.67 8.79
CA ASN A 25 8.68 5.22 10.10
C ASN A 25 7.92 6.54 9.99
N ILE A 26 8.31 7.41 9.05
CA ILE A 26 7.64 8.71 8.83
C ILE A 26 6.21 8.50 8.36
N LEU A 27 6.02 7.63 7.37
CA LEU A 27 4.70 7.36 6.81
C LEU A 27 3.79 6.67 7.83
N GLU A 28 4.29 5.65 8.54
CA GLU A 28 3.52 4.95 9.58
C GLU A 28 3.08 5.92 10.68
N THR A 29 4.00 6.73 11.20
CA THR A 29 3.69 7.75 12.23
C THR A 29 2.67 8.77 11.74
N HIS A 30 2.75 9.18 10.46
CA HIS A 30 1.78 10.12 9.89
C HIS A 30 0.39 9.52 9.81
N LEU A 31 0.27 8.30 9.28
CA LEU A 31 -1.02 7.60 9.15
C LEU A 31 -1.65 7.36 10.53
N GLU A 32 -0.86 6.94 11.52
CA GLU A 32 -1.34 6.74 12.89
C GLU A 32 -1.90 8.04 13.49
N LYS A 33 -1.17 9.16 13.34
CA LYS A 33 -1.62 10.46 13.87
C LYS A 33 -2.86 11.01 13.16
N LYS A 34 -2.96 10.79 11.85
CA LYS A 34 -4.01 11.38 11.02
C LYS A 34 -5.29 10.54 10.99
N LEU A 35 -5.14 9.22 10.89
CA LEU A 35 -6.21 8.27 10.61
C LEU A 35 -6.44 7.27 11.76
N GLY A 36 -5.60 7.31 12.80
CA GLY A 36 -5.67 6.38 13.93
C GLY A 36 -5.22 4.96 13.62
N LYS A 37 -4.60 4.75 12.46
CA LYS A 37 -4.17 3.44 11.93
C LYS A 37 -2.84 3.55 11.20
N GLY A 38 -2.02 2.51 11.26
CA GLY A 38 -0.78 2.38 10.50
C GLY A 38 -1.02 1.89 9.08
N PHE A 39 -0.11 1.06 8.57
CA PHE A 39 -0.17 0.55 7.18
C PHE A 39 -1.36 -0.34 6.88
N GLU A 40 -2.04 -0.88 7.89
CA GLU A 40 -3.27 -1.66 7.71
C GLU A 40 -4.37 -0.90 6.97
N ILE A 41 -4.37 0.44 7.04
CA ILE A 41 -5.34 1.26 6.30
C ILE A 41 -5.24 1.03 4.78
N ALA A 42 -4.07 0.63 4.25
CA ALA A 42 -3.90 0.33 2.83
C ALA A 42 -4.76 -0.84 2.35
N TYR A 43 -5.06 -1.81 3.23
CA TYR A 43 -5.99 -2.90 2.92
C TYR A 43 -7.42 -2.58 3.33
N GLU A 44 -7.62 -1.95 4.48
CA GLU A 44 -8.95 -1.72 5.07
C GLU A 44 -9.73 -0.60 4.36
N ASP A 45 -9.03 0.45 3.91
CA ASP A 45 -9.60 1.60 3.21
C ASP A 45 -8.52 2.22 2.28
N PRO A 46 -8.23 1.58 1.13
CA PRO A 46 -7.19 2.03 0.18
C PRO A 46 -7.36 3.48 -0.28
N ALA A 47 -8.60 3.98 -0.36
CA ALA A 47 -8.87 5.37 -0.69
C ALA A 47 -8.37 6.33 0.40
N LYS A 48 -8.65 6.04 1.68
CA LYS A 48 -8.10 6.81 2.81
C LYS A 48 -6.59 6.71 2.93
N PHE A 49 -6.01 5.55 2.64
CA PHE A 49 -4.55 5.42 2.61
C PHE A 49 -3.93 6.39 1.60
N LYS A 50 -4.49 6.45 0.38
CA LYS A 50 -4.04 7.40 -0.65
C LYS A 50 -4.25 8.85 -0.25
N GLU A 51 -5.34 9.17 0.44
CA GLU A 51 -5.52 10.49 1.04
C GLU A 51 -4.41 10.84 2.03
N GLY A 52 -4.05 9.92 2.94
CA GLY A 52 -2.91 10.10 3.84
C GLY A 52 -1.59 10.34 3.11
N LEU A 53 -1.33 9.60 2.02
CA LEU A 53 -0.15 9.82 1.18
C LEU A 53 -0.15 11.22 0.52
N ARG A 54 -1.31 11.64 -0.02
CA ARG A 54 -1.47 12.94 -0.68
C ARG A 54 -1.23 14.09 0.29
N ASP A 55 -1.73 13.97 1.50
CA ASP A 55 -1.58 15.01 2.51
C ASP A 55 -0.15 15.14 3.02
N LEU A 56 0.62 14.05 2.97
CA LEU A 56 2.02 14.06 3.39
C LEU A 56 2.99 14.48 2.27
N PHE A 57 2.75 14.04 1.04
CA PHE A 57 3.73 14.17 -0.06
C PHE A 57 3.19 14.80 -1.36
N GLY A 58 1.90 15.15 -1.40
CA GLY A 58 1.22 15.65 -2.60
C GLY A 58 0.74 14.57 -3.57
N GLU A 59 -0.10 14.97 -4.53
CA GLU A 59 -0.78 14.08 -5.47
C GLU A 59 0.18 13.19 -6.27
N TYR A 60 1.21 13.80 -6.86
CA TYR A 60 2.15 13.09 -7.74
C TYR A 60 2.93 12.02 -6.99
N SER A 61 3.45 12.36 -5.80
CA SER A 61 4.22 11.44 -4.96
C SER A 61 3.34 10.31 -4.43
N ALA A 62 2.09 10.60 -4.06
CA ALA A 62 1.13 9.59 -3.63
C ALA A 62 0.86 8.57 -4.75
N ARG A 63 0.64 9.03 -5.99
CA ARG A 63 0.46 8.14 -7.14
C ARG A 63 1.71 7.32 -7.44
N PHE A 64 2.90 7.92 -7.35
CA PHE A 64 4.13 7.17 -7.54
C PHE A 64 4.30 6.07 -6.48
N PHE A 65 4.02 6.38 -5.22
CA PHE A 65 4.08 5.41 -4.14
C PHE A 65 3.05 4.27 -4.31
N GLU A 66 1.83 4.59 -4.72
CA GLU A 66 0.81 3.58 -5.07
C GLU A 66 1.33 2.59 -6.13
N ILE A 67 1.98 3.08 -7.18
CA ILE A 67 2.59 2.23 -8.22
C ILE A 67 3.67 1.31 -7.65
N LEU A 68 4.50 1.81 -6.72
CA LEU A 68 5.52 0.99 -6.07
C LEU A 68 4.87 -0.15 -5.27
N VAL A 69 3.85 0.14 -4.46
CA VAL A 69 3.13 -0.88 -3.68
C VAL A 69 2.52 -1.94 -4.60
N ILE A 70 1.91 -1.54 -5.71
CA ILE A 70 1.35 -2.47 -6.69
C ILE A 70 2.45 -3.37 -7.28
N ASN A 71 3.59 -2.79 -7.66
CA ASN A 71 4.70 -3.56 -8.24
C ASN A 71 5.25 -4.58 -7.25
N GLU A 72 5.38 -4.23 -5.96
CA GLU A 72 5.83 -5.18 -4.93
C GLU A 72 4.94 -6.44 -4.87
N VAL A 73 3.61 -6.27 -4.96
CA VAL A 73 2.68 -7.40 -4.93
C VAL A 73 2.71 -8.19 -6.23
N VAL A 74 2.70 -7.51 -7.39
CA VAL A 74 2.73 -8.16 -8.70
C VAL A 74 3.99 -9.01 -8.87
N GLU A 75 5.16 -8.50 -8.46
CA GLU A 75 6.42 -9.23 -8.50
C GLU A 75 6.41 -10.43 -7.53
N LYS A 76 5.94 -10.22 -6.30
CA LYS A 76 5.89 -11.27 -5.27
C LYS A 76 4.97 -12.42 -5.65
N LEU A 77 3.80 -12.12 -6.21
CA LEU A 77 2.79 -13.13 -6.55
C LEU A 77 2.82 -13.58 -8.01
N LYS A 78 3.70 -12.99 -8.84
CA LYS A 78 3.79 -13.23 -10.29
C LYS A 78 2.44 -13.07 -10.98
N LEU A 79 1.70 -12.02 -10.63
CA LEU A 79 0.39 -11.74 -11.21
C LEU A 79 0.54 -11.44 -12.71
N THR A 80 -0.29 -12.08 -13.53
CA THR A 80 -0.31 -11.85 -14.99
C THR A 80 -1.05 -10.58 -15.35
N GLU A 81 -2.02 -10.19 -14.53
CA GLU A 81 -2.73 -8.92 -14.65
C GLU A 81 -2.19 -7.94 -13.61
N LYS A 82 -1.88 -6.72 -14.06
CA LYS A 82 -1.37 -5.65 -13.23
C LYS A 82 -2.51 -4.68 -12.92
N PRO A 83 -2.97 -4.59 -11.65
CA PRO A 83 -3.93 -3.58 -11.23
C PRO A 83 -3.40 -2.17 -11.50
N GLU A 84 -4.28 -1.23 -11.85
CA GLU A 84 -3.92 0.17 -12.06
C GLU A 84 -4.03 1.00 -10.78
N THR A 85 -4.79 0.51 -9.79
CA THR A 85 -5.05 1.18 -8.52
C THR A 85 -4.87 0.24 -7.33
N LEU A 86 -4.64 0.81 -6.15
CA LEU A 86 -4.56 0.05 -4.91
C LEU A 86 -5.91 -0.61 -4.57
N GLU A 87 -7.03 0.04 -4.88
CA GLU A 87 -8.38 -0.49 -4.74
C GLU A 87 -8.57 -1.77 -5.57
N GLU A 88 -8.17 -1.74 -6.84
CA GLU A 88 -8.21 -2.92 -7.71
C GLU A 88 -7.34 -4.05 -7.17
N LEU A 89 -6.14 -3.73 -6.68
CA LEU A 89 -5.24 -4.71 -6.09
C LEU A 89 -5.85 -5.37 -4.84
N VAL A 90 -6.41 -4.58 -3.92
CA VAL A 90 -7.08 -5.08 -2.71
C VAL A 90 -8.27 -5.96 -3.08
N SER A 91 -9.06 -5.53 -4.08
CA SER A 91 -10.18 -6.32 -4.61
C SER A 91 -9.70 -7.66 -5.15
N LEU A 92 -8.70 -7.66 -6.04
CA LEU A 92 -8.12 -8.86 -6.64
C LEU A 92 -7.64 -9.87 -5.59
N LEU A 93 -6.89 -9.41 -4.58
CA LEU A 93 -6.37 -10.27 -3.52
C LEU A 93 -7.47 -10.83 -2.61
N SER A 94 -8.56 -10.09 -2.42
CA SER A 94 -9.71 -10.55 -1.63
C SER A 94 -10.41 -11.74 -2.28
N TRP A 95 -10.47 -11.77 -3.62
CA TRP A 95 -11.01 -12.88 -4.39
C TRP A 95 -10.07 -14.08 -4.51
N TRP A 96 -8.76 -13.86 -4.37
CA TRP A 96 -7.71 -14.88 -4.50
C TRP A 96 -7.76 -16.01 -3.45
N LYS A 97 -8.70 -15.93 -2.48
CA LYS A 97 -8.95 -16.95 -1.45
C LYS A 97 -10.29 -17.72 -1.61
N THR A 98 -11.00 -17.55 -2.73
CA THR A 98 -12.18 -18.38 -3.09
C THR A 98 -11.78 -19.41 -4.15
#